data_AF-A0A838JTU3-F1
#
_entry.id   AF-A0A838JTU3-F1
#
_cell.length_a   1.000
_cell.length_b   1.000
_cell.length_c   1.000
_cell.angle_alpha   90.00
_cell.angle_beta   90.00
_cell.angle_gamma   90.00
#
_symmetry.space_group_name_H-M   'P 1'
#
loop_
_entity.id
_entity.type
_entity.pdbx_description
1 polymer ?
#
loop_
_entity_poly.entity_id
_entity_poly.type
_entity_poly.pdbx_seq_one_letter_code
_entity_poly.pdbx_strand_id
1 'polypeptide(L)' 'MIREEATGGVEIYPEGSAYKSGWEDGRFGQTRTFATNNNLATWTAYPDRLSYYRGHRDGRRIREMLGGIGRST' A
#
# COMPACT_ATOMS: atom_id res chain seq x y z
N MET A 1 -34.43 8.72 8.53
CA MET A 1 -33.60 8.20 7.43
C MET A 1 -32.30 7.69 8.03
N ILE A 2 -32.27 6.39 8.33
CA ILE A 2 -31.09 5.71 8.84
C ILE A 2 -30.24 5.41 7.60
N ARG A 3 -29.01 5.94 7.55
CA ARG A 3 -28.07 5.59 6.48
C ARG A 3 -27.61 4.17 6.74
N GLU A 4 -28.01 3.26 5.86
CA GLU A 4 -27.59 1.87 5.90
C GLU A 4 -26.11 1.83 5.55
N GLU A 5 -25.28 1.64 6.59
CA GLU A 5 -23.87 1.33 6.50
C GLU A 5 -23.75 -0.02 5.78
N ALA A 6 -23.57 0.03 4.45
CA ALA A 6 -23.38 -1.14 3.63
C ALA A 6 -22.09 -1.86 4.07
N THR A 7 -22.24 -2.90 4.89
CA THR A 7 -21.31 -4.01 5.01
C THR A 7 -21.32 -4.82 3.70
N GLY A 8 -20.96 -4.18 2.60
CA GLY A 8 -20.56 -4.82 1.34
C GLY A 8 -19.08 -5.11 1.44
N GLY A 9 -18.66 -6.34 1.14
CA GLY A 9 -17.27 -6.79 1.27
C GLY A 9 -16.29 -5.73 0.76
N VAL A 10 -15.29 -5.42 1.59
CA VAL A 10 -14.29 -4.38 1.31
C VAL A 10 -13.69 -4.64 -0.07
N GLU A 11 -14.19 -3.92 -1.07
CA GLU A 11 -13.57 -3.89 -2.38
C GLU A 11 -12.25 -3.15 -2.21
N ILE A 12 -11.18 -3.94 -2.22
CA ILE A 12 -9.82 -3.45 -2.21
C ILE A 12 -9.53 -2.97 -3.62
N TYR A 13 -9.96 -1.75 -3.88
CA TYR A 13 -9.82 -1.08 -5.16
C TYR A 13 -8.34 -0.72 -5.42
N PRO A 14 -7.71 -1.27 -6.47
CA PRO A 14 -6.34 -0.89 -6.89
C PRO A 14 -6.18 0.62 -7.20
N GLU A 15 -7.29 1.32 -7.44
CA GLU A 15 -7.40 2.75 -7.66
C GLU A 15 -7.46 3.57 -6.36
N GLY A 16 -7.64 2.90 -5.22
CA GLY A 16 -7.69 3.50 -3.89
C GLY A 16 -6.39 4.23 -3.55
N SER A 17 -6.54 5.44 -2.98
CA SER A 17 -5.42 6.28 -2.56
C SER A 17 -4.43 5.53 -1.66
N ALA A 18 -4.94 4.71 -0.73
CA ALA A 18 -4.12 3.90 0.15
C ALA A 18 -3.24 2.88 -0.59
N TYR A 19 -3.78 2.17 -1.59
CA TYR A 19 -3.01 1.23 -2.41
C TYR A 19 -1.89 1.94 -3.18
N LYS A 20 -2.21 3.07 -3.84
CA LYS A 20 -1.23 3.85 -4.60
C LYS A 20 -0.09 4.36 -3.71
N SER A 21 -0.41 4.94 -2.56
CA SER A 21 0.60 5.39 -1.59
C SER A 21 1.46 4.24 -1.10
N GLY A 22 0.86 3.07 -0.83
CA GLY A 22 1.60 1.85 -0.51
C GLY A 22 2.58 1.48 -1.62
N TRP A 23 2.11 1.42 -2.86
CA TRP A 23 2.90 1.03 -4.03
C TRP A 23 4.10 1.94 -4.26
N GLU A 24 3.92 3.25 -4.14
CA GLU A 24 5.02 4.22 -4.26
C GLU A 24 6.05 4.01 -3.13
N ASP A 25 5.60 3.92 -1.88
CA ASP A 25 6.46 3.70 -0.71
C ASP A 25 7.29 2.40 -0.85
N GLY A 26 6.67 1.34 -1.38
CA GLY A 26 7.31 0.06 -1.65
C GLY A 26 8.30 0.11 -2.81
N ARG A 27 7.96 0.82 -3.89
CA ARG A 27 8.78 0.92 -5.10
C ARG A 27 10.04 1.76 -4.90
N PHE A 28 9.93 2.88 -4.21
CA PHE A 28 11.06 3.81 -4.05
C PHE A 28 11.87 3.54 -2.79
N GLY A 29 11.35 2.70 -1.88
CA GLY A 29 12.07 2.32 -0.66
C GLY A 29 12.07 3.46 0.34
N GLN A 30 10.94 3.61 1.03
CA GLN A 30 10.91 4.46 2.20
C GLN A 30 12.02 4.08 3.20
N THR A 31 12.73 5.11 3.67
CA THR A 31 13.80 5.02 4.67
C THR A 31 13.27 4.84 6.10
N ARG A 32 11.95 4.96 6.30
CA ARG A 32 11.31 4.91 7.63
C ARG A 32 10.61 3.57 7.86
N THR A 33 10.63 3.10 9.09
CA THR A 33 9.95 1.85 9.47
C THR A 33 8.44 2.06 9.44
N PHE A 34 7.67 0.98 9.22
CA PHE A 34 6.20 1.03 9.21
C PHE A 34 5.60 1.68 10.47
N ALA A 35 6.29 1.56 11.62
CA ALA A 35 5.88 2.16 12.89
C ALA A 35 6.03 3.70 12.93
N THR A 36 6.83 4.29 12.04
CA THR A 36 7.08 5.75 11.96
C THR A 36 6.61 6.36 10.62
N ASN A 37 5.90 5.59 9.80
CA ASN A 37 5.38 6.11 8.54
C ASN A 37 4.10 6.92 8.79
N ASN A 38 4.22 8.25 8.69
CA ASN A 38 3.08 9.16 8.77
C ASN A 38 2.01 8.84 7.71
N ASN A 39 2.38 8.33 6.53
CA ASN A 39 1.39 7.90 5.52
C ASN A 39 0.56 6.71 6.00
N LEU A 40 1.13 5.78 6.76
CA LEU A 40 0.38 4.65 7.33
C LEU A 40 -0.50 5.10 8.51
N ALA A 41 -0.03 6.08 9.29
CA ALA A 41 -0.80 6.67 10.38
C ALA A 41 -2.08 7.38 9.89
N THR A 42 -2.06 7.91 8.66
CA THR A 42 -3.23 8.51 8.00
C THR A 42 -4.36 7.50 7.75
N TRP A 43 -4.04 6.24 7.47
CA TRP A 43 -5.02 5.20 7.18
C TRP A 43 -5.39 4.46 8.47
N THR A 44 -6.43 4.92 9.17
CA THR A 44 -6.89 4.31 10.44
C THR A 44 -7.87 3.16 10.24
N ALA A 45 -8.61 3.16 9.13
CA ALA A 45 -9.54 2.10 8.79
C ALA A 45 -8.79 0.82 8.39
N TYR A 46 -9.24 -0.32 8.92
CA TYR A 46 -8.74 -1.65 8.58
C TYR A 46 -8.62 -1.92 7.06
N PRO A 47 -9.66 -1.64 6.23
CA PRO A 47 -9.58 -1.86 4.79
C PRO A 47 -8.52 -1.00 4.08
N ASP A 48 -8.36 0.27 4.46
CA ASP A 48 -7.36 1.15 3.86
C ASP A 48 -5.94 0.71 4.18
N ARG A 49 -5.70 0.25 5.41
CA ARG A 49 -4.41 -0.34 5.80
C ARG A 49 -4.08 -1.58 4.97
N LEU A 50 -5.06 -2.45 4.75
CA LEU A 50 -4.85 -3.66 3.94
C LEU A 50 -4.52 -3.31 2.48
N SER A 51 -5.23 -2.33 1.91
CA SER A 51 -4.96 -1.78 0.57
C SER A 51 -3.54 -1.20 0.48
N TYR A 52 -3.12 -0.43 1.49
CA TYR A 52 -1.76 0.11 1.58
C TYR A 52 -0.69 -0.99 1.61
N TYR A 53 -0.86 -2.03 2.45
CA TYR A 53 0.11 -3.12 2.53
C TYR A 53 0.24 -3.90 1.22
N ARG A 54 -0.87 -4.12 0.51
CA ARG A 54 -0.86 -4.77 -0.81
C ARG A 54 -0.08 -3.95 -1.83
N GLY A 55 -0.38 -2.65 -1.93
CA GLY A 55 0.36 -1.74 -2.80
C GLY A 55 1.86 -1.79 -2.50
N HIS A 56 2.22 -1.69 -1.22
CA HIS A 56 3.63 -1.71 -0.79
C HIS A 56 4.37 -2.97 -1.21
N ARG A 57 3.73 -4.14 -1.07
CA ARG A 57 4.33 -5.41 -1.50
C ARG A 57 4.55 -5.43 -3.01
N ASP A 58 3.57 -4.98 -3.80
CA ASP A 58 3.67 -4.95 -5.25
C ASP A 58 4.75 -3.97 -5.72
N GLY A 59 4.80 -2.77 -5.15
CA GLY A 59 5.84 -1.78 -5.42
C GLY A 59 7.24 -2.32 -5.12
N ARG A 60 7.41 -2.96 -3.96
CA ARG A 60 8.66 -3.62 -3.55
C ARG A 60 9.06 -4.71 -4.54
N ARG A 61 8.12 -5.54 -5.00
CA ARG A 61 8.39 -6.59 -5.99
C ARG A 61 8.96 -6.01 -7.27
N ILE A 62 8.42 -4.90 -7.78
CA ILE A 62 8.99 -4.27 -8.98
C ILE A 62 10.37 -3.67 -8.68
N ARG A 63 10.59 -3.04 -7.52
CA ARG A 63 11.92 -2.56 -7.11
C ARG A 63 12.94 -3.69 -7.10
N GLU A 64 12.58 -4.84 -6.54
CA GLU A 64 13.43 -6.03 -6.49
C GLU A 64 13.69 -6.62 -7.89
N MET A 65 12.68 -6.67 -8.77
CA MET A 65 12.86 -7.08 -10.16
C MET A 65 13.85 -6.16 -10.90
N LEU A 66 13.70 -4.84 -10.75
CA LEU A 66 14.59 -3.86 -11.38
C LEU A 66 16.00 -3.86 -10.76
N GLY A 67 16.11 -4.07 -9.44
CA GLY A 67 17.39 -4.19 -8.75
C GLY A 67 18.12 -5.51 -9.03
N GLY A 68 17.39 -6.59 -9.28
CA GLY A 68 17.93 -7.89 -9.70
C GLY A 68 18.46 -7.89 -11.12
N ILE A 69 17.85 -7.12 -12.03
CA ILE A 69 18.34 -6.92 -13.40
C ILE A 69 19.74 -6.26 -13.40
N GLY A 70 20.06 -5.43 -12.41
CA GLY A 70 21.39 -4.80 -12.28
C GLY A 70 22.47 -5.66 -11.62
N ARG A 71 22.17 -6.90 -11.22
CA ARG A 71 23.09 -7.77 -10.44
C ARG A 71 23.51 -9.05 -11.16
N SER A 72 23.28 -9.10 -12.46
CA SER A 72 23.79 -10.14 -13.36
C SER A 72 25.08 -9.60 -14.01
N THR A 73 26.23 -9.84 -13.40
CA THR A 73 27.55 -9.63 -14.01
C THR A 73 28.46 -10.77 -13.60
#